data_AF-A0A9W9K5D1-F1
#
_entry.id   AF-A0A9W9K5D1-F1
#
_cell.length_a   1.000
_cell.length_b   1.000
_cell.length_c   1.000
_cell.angle_alpha   90.00
_cell.angle_beta   90.00
_cell.angle_gamma   90.00
#
_symmetry.space_group_name_H-M   'P 1'
#
loop_
_entity.id
_entity.type
_entity.pdbx_description
1 polymer ?
#
loop_
_entity_poly.entity_id
_entity_poly.type
_entity_poly.pdbx_seq_one_letter_code
_entity_poly.pdbx_strand_id
1 'polypeptide(L)'
;MEVFEQYAAIYNSMAIYENLMGFNLGDGVFKDWSQLAVAPNLKAAARDMKAYAAARQYRNIPIGYFAESMEASLGSLVEYLSCGDNSSEAIDFYAIKDSSFSLCAELISSSDYSLLASDLQNVSIPIIYSQDGCLANEPLNFSEQHVIFGSNFSSIISGTIIEHWREQDGEEGYGLVNYTTTGAASTPTTLKDYKNLKSQWDEVTWNSDPPSVITPPSCPSSSSGIWPINADATLPTITDLHFATIGKSVTATGTSISSSISTGSSSASNGGSGLSNGEKAGIGVGAACGAIFFLSLAFWFIHRRRQTSQGAPPAYAPVTELHGTAVADELPDNSRGEMPDNSKKELPGTSISHELSAVPIYEAGDGIRETGPG
;
A
#
# COMPACT_ATOMS: atom_id res chain seq x y z
N MET A 1 -18.73 -6.64 -14.11
CA MET A 1 -18.66 -5.66 -15.20
C MET A 1 -18.28 -4.28 -14.69
N GLU A 2 -18.98 -3.72 -13.71
CA GLU A 2 -18.73 -2.35 -13.20
C GLU A 2 -17.26 -2.08 -12.79
N VAL A 3 -16.66 -2.92 -11.94
CA VAL A 3 -15.25 -2.76 -11.52
C VAL A 3 -14.28 -2.77 -12.71
N PHE A 4 -14.54 -3.64 -13.69
CA PHE A 4 -13.73 -3.72 -14.91
C PHE A 4 -13.80 -2.41 -15.71
N GLU A 5 -14.99 -1.82 -15.86
CA GLU A 5 -15.16 -0.56 -16.60
C GLU A 5 -14.40 0.60 -15.92
N GLN A 6 -14.38 0.62 -14.59
CA GLN A 6 -13.59 1.60 -13.82
C GLN A 6 -12.08 1.43 -14.08
N TYR A 7 -11.55 0.20 -13.99
CA TYR A 7 -10.15 -0.05 -14.32
C TYR A 7 -9.82 0.31 -15.77
N ALA A 8 -10.69 -0.03 -16.73
CA ALA A 8 -10.51 0.33 -18.13
C ALA A 8 -10.47 1.85 -18.35
N ALA A 9 -11.30 2.62 -17.63
CA ALA A 9 -11.31 4.08 -17.68
C ALA A 9 -10.00 4.69 -17.16
N ILE A 10 -9.48 4.18 -16.04
CA ILE A 10 -8.16 4.58 -15.50
C ILE A 10 -7.07 4.24 -16.51
N TYR A 11 -7.06 3.01 -17.03
CA TYR A 11 -6.07 2.56 -18.01
C TYR A 11 -6.04 3.47 -19.25
N ASN A 12 -7.22 3.79 -19.80
CA ASN A 12 -7.34 4.70 -20.95
C ASN A 12 -6.75 6.09 -20.70
N SER A 13 -6.86 6.58 -19.47
CA SER A 13 -6.42 7.93 -19.09
C SER A 13 -4.92 7.98 -18.80
N MET A 14 -4.36 6.90 -18.25
CA MET A 14 -3.01 6.88 -17.70
C MET A 14 -1.98 6.17 -18.59
N ALA A 15 -2.40 5.26 -19.49
CA ALA A 15 -1.48 4.48 -20.31
C ALA A 15 -0.69 5.30 -21.34
N ILE A 16 -1.03 6.57 -21.53
CA ILE A 16 -0.29 7.48 -22.41
C ILE A 16 1.04 7.95 -21.80
N TYR A 17 1.24 7.74 -20.49
CA TYR A 17 2.41 8.24 -19.78
C TYR A 17 3.52 7.19 -19.74
N GLU A 18 4.71 7.57 -20.18
CA GLU A 18 5.85 6.66 -20.24
C GLU A 18 6.40 6.33 -18.84
N ASN A 19 6.32 7.29 -17.91
CA ASN A 19 6.72 7.13 -16.51
C ASN A 19 5.68 6.44 -15.61
N LEU A 20 4.56 5.98 -16.15
CA LEU A 20 3.64 5.16 -15.37
C LEU A 20 4.27 3.80 -15.07
N MET A 21 4.66 3.58 -13.81
CA MET A 21 5.29 2.35 -13.36
C MET A 21 4.38 1.13 -13.48
N GLY A 22 3.13 1.24 -13.04
CA GLY A 22 2.21 0.12 -12.98
C GLY A 22 0.81 0.53 -12.53
N PHE A 23 -0.14 -0.40 -12.65
CA PHE A 23 -1.48 -0.29 -12.09
C PHE A 23 -1.63 -1.22 -10.90
N ASN A 24 -2.28 -0.74 -9.85
CA ASN A 24 -2.66 -1.55 -8.71
C ASN A 24 -4.12 -2.01 -8.85
N LEU A 25 -4.39 -3.30 -8.67
CA LEU A 25 -5.75 -3.86 -8.69
C LEU A 25 -6.50 -3.60 -7.38
N GLY A 26 -5.82 -3.40 -6.26
CA GLY A 26 -6.48 -3.16 -4.99
C GLY A 26 -5.50 -2.96 -3.86
N ASP A 27 -5.99 -2.37 -2.78
CA ASP A 27 -5.21 -2.12 -1.56
C ASP A 27 -5.91 -2.81 -0.38
N GLY A 28 -5.22 -3.75 0.27
CA GLY A 28 -5.67 -4.35 1.52
C GLY A 28 -7.03 -5.07 1.42
N VAL A 29 -7.33 -5.68 0.26
CA VAL A 29 -8.58 -6.41 0.01
C VAL A 29 -8.72 -7.60 0.97
N PHE A 30 -7.60 -8.24 1.29
CA PHE A 30 -7.53 -9.34 2.26
C PHE A 30 -6.89 -8.83 3.55
N LYS A 31 -7.68 -8.80 4.62
CA LYS A 31 -7.29 -8.43 5.98
C LYS A 31 -7.23 -9.67 6.90
N ASP A 32 -7.97 -10.72 6.55
CA ASP A 32 -7.99 -11.99 7.27
C ASP A 32 -8.21 -13.20 6.32
N TRP A 33 -8.05 -14.41 6.88
CA TRP A 33 -8.17 -15.68 6.16
C TRP A 33 -9.52 -15.90 5.47
N SER A 34 -10.62 -15.34 6.01
CA SER A 34 -11.96 -15.52 5.46
C SER A 34 -12.13 -14.83 4.11
N GLN A 35 -11.34 -13.79 3.86
CA GLN A 35 -11.40 -12.99 2.64
C GLN A 35 -10.57 -13.60 1.51
N LEU A 36 -9.61 -14.48 1.79
CA LEU A 36 -8.75 -15.09 0.75
C LEU A 36 -9.55 -15.89 -0.29
N ALA A 37 -10.76 -16.35 0.04
CA ALA A 37 -11.64 -17.01 -0.91
C ALA A 37 -11.97 -16.15 -2.15
N VAL A 38 -11.81 -14.82 -2.08
CA VAL A 38 -12.04 -13.92 -3.22
C VAL A 38 -10.78 -13.64 -4.06
N ALA A 39 -9.61 -14.15 -3.70
CA ALA A 39 -8.38 -13.93 -4.47
C ALA A 39 -8.40 -14.45 -5.93
N PRO A 40 -9.17 -15.49 -6.31
CA PRO A 40 -9.37 -15.82 -7.73
C PRO A 40 -9.92 -14.64 -8.56
N ASN A 41 -10.70 -13.75 -7.96
CA ASN A 41 -11.20 -12.55 -8.65
C ASN A 41 -10.06 -11.57 -8.98
N LEU A 42 -9.01 -11.50 -8.16
CA LEU A 42 -7.84 -10.65 -8.44
C LEU A 42 -7.03 -11.17 -9.63
N LYS A 43 -6.80 -12.49 -9.71
CA LYS A 43 -6.16 -13.10 -10.89
C LYS A 43 -7.00 -12.92 -12.15
N ALA A 44 -8.33 -13.06 -12.03
CA ALA A 44 -9.24 -12.77 -13.13
C ALA A 44 -9.15 -11.30 -13.57
N ALA A 45 -9.08 -10.35 -12.63
CA ALA A 45 -8.90 -8.94 -12.95
C ALA A 45 -7.56 -8.67 -13.63
N ALA A 46 -6.46 -9.28 -13.18
CA ALA A 46 -5.16 -9.20 -13.86
C ALA A 46 -5.24 -9.70 -15.30
N ARG A 47 -5.81 -10.89 -15.51
CA ARG A 47 -6.08 -11.49 -16.83
C ARG A 47 -6.87 -10.55 -17.72
N ASP A 48 -8.00 -10.07 -17.24
CA ASP A 48 -8.93 -9.28 -18.04
C ASP A 48 -8.32 -7.91 -18.39
N MET A 49 -7.59 -7.28 -17.46
CA MET A 49 -6.92 -6.00 -17.71
C MET A 49 -5.70 -6.13 -18.64
N LYS A 50 -4.92 -7.22 -18.54
CA LYS A 50 -3.85 -7.52 -19.50
C LYS A 50 -4.41 -7.78 -20.91
N ALA A 51 -5.49 -8.56 -21.01
CA ALA A 51 -6.17 -8.81 -22.28
C ALA A 51 -6.75 -7.51 -22.89
N TYR A 52 -7.34 -6.64 -22.06
CA TYR A 52 -7.81 -5.33 -22.49
C TYR A 52 -6.68 -4.45 -23.02
N ALA A 53 -5.55 -4.38 -22.29
CA ALA A 53 -4.39 -3.61 -22.71
C ALA A 53 -3.84 -4.09 -24.07
N ALA A 54 -3.74 -5.41 -24.25
CA ALA A 54 -3.31 -6.03 -25.51
C ALA A 54 -4.29 -5.70 -26.66
N ALA A 55 -5.61 -5.83 -26.42
CA ALA A 55 -6.63 -5.52 -27.41
C ALA A 55 -6.62 -4.03 -27.84
N ARG A 56 -6.21 -3.14 -26.94
CA ARG A 56 -6.06 -1.70 -27.18
C ARG A 56 -4.67 -1.30 -27.67
N GLN A 57 -3.74 -2.25 -27.80
CA GLN A 57 -2.35 -2.01 -28.18
C GLN A 57 -1.65 -0.97 -27.29
N TYR A 58 -1.98 -0.97 -25.99
CA TYR A 58 -1.24 -0.15 -25.04
C TYR A 58 0.15 -0.73 -24.79
N ARG A 59 1.06 0.09 -24.25
CA ARG A 59 2.31 -0.40 -23.68
C ARG A 59 1.97 -1.46 -22.62
N ASN A 60 2.80 -2.51 -22.54
CA ASN A 60 2.71 -3.49 -21.45
C ASN A 60 3.10 -2.79 -20.13
N ILE A 61 2.10 -2.25 -19.44
CA ILE A 61 2.25 -1.63 -18.12
C ILE A 61 1.97 -2.71 -17.08
N PRO A 62 2.90 -2.98 -16.14
CA PRO A 62 2.72 -3.96 -15.08
C PRO A 62 1.43 -3.77 -14.29
N ILE A 63 0.75 -4.86 -13.94
CA ILE A 63 -0.45 -4.89 -13.11
C ILE A 63 -0.15 -5.68 -11.84
N GLY A 64 -0.24 -5.04 -10.68
CA GLY A 64 0.10 -5.63 -9.39
C GLY A 64 -1.00 -5.50 -8.35
N TYR A 65 -0.64 -5.82 -7.11
CA TYR A 65 -1.54 -5.79 -5.96
C TYR A 65 -0.82 -5.25 -4.71
N PHE A 66 -1.49 -4.39 -3.94
CA PHE A 66 -1.01 -3.89 -2.65
C PHE A 66 -1.69 -4.71 -1.55
N ALA A 67 -0.90 -5.54 -0.87
CA ALA A 67 -1.37 -6.48 0.12
C ALA A 67 -1.05 -6.01 1.53
N GLU A 68 -2.02 -6.12 2.42
CA GLU A 68 -1.77 -5.97 3.84
C GLU A 68 -0.79 -7.05 4.32
N SER A 69 0.21 -6.64 5.09
CA SER A 69 1.13 -7.55 5.75
C SER A 69 0.36 -8.41 6.74
N MET A 70 0.28 -9.70 6.44
CA MET A 70 -0.32 -10.70 7.28
C MET A 70 0.72 -11.78 7.54
N GLU A 71 1.28 -11.83 8.76
CA GLU A 71 2.43 -12.69 9.09
C GLU A 71 2.24 -14.17 8.70
N ALA A 72 1.01 -14.67 8.64
CA ALA A 72 0.74 -16.08 8.36
C ALA A 72 0.34 -16.39 6.90
N SER A 73 0.09 -15.40 6.04
CA SER A 73 -0.44 -15.61 4.68
C SER A 73 0.32 -14.89 3.57
N LEU A 74 1.31 -14.05 3.90
CA LEU A 74 2.03 -13.24 2.92
C LEU A 74 2.61 -14.09 1.78
N GLY A 75 3.39 -15.12 2.12
CA GLY A 75 4.01 -16.03 1.14
C GLY A 75 2.99 -16.76 0.27
N SER A 76 1.99 -17.43 0.86
CA SER A 76 1.00 -18.19 0.07
C SER A 76 0.14 -17.31 -0.83
N LEU A 77 -0.18 -16.08 -0.41
CA LEU A 77 -0.96 -15.16 -1.24
C LEU A 77 -0.15 -14.67 -2.45
N VAL A 78 1.09 -14.19 -2.25
CA VAL A 78 1.91 -13.74 -3.38
C VAL A 78 2.27 -14.90 -4.31
N GLU A 79 2.57 -16.08 -3.77
CA GLU A 79 2.76 -17.30 -4.56
C GLU A 79 1.52 -17.59 -5.41
N TYR A 80 0.31 -17.58 -4.82
CA TYR A 80 -0.91 -17.82 -5.58
C TYR A 80 -1.18 -16.77 -6.66
N LEU A 81 -1.00 -15.49 -6.35
CA LEU A 81 -1.26 -14.42 -7.31
C LEU A 81 -0.24 -14.39 -8.45
N SER A 82 0.96 -14.96 -8.26
CA SER A 82 2.03 -15.01 -9.27
C SER A 82 2.21 -16.37 -9.96
N CYS A 83 1.60 -17.44 -9.45
CA CYS A 83 1.76 -18.80 -9.98
C CYS A 83 0.91 -19.08 -11.24
N GLY A 84 1.17 -20.25 -11.85
CA GLY A 84 0.35 -20.87 -12.88
C GLY A 84 1.00 -20.81 -14.26
N ASP A 85 0.58 -21.74 -15.14
CA ASP A 85 1.15 -21.85 -16.49
C ASP A 85 0.69 -20.73 -17.44
N ASN A 86 -0.43 -20.07 -17.10
CA ASN A 86 -0.95 -18.94 -17.84
C ASN A 86 -0.48 -17.62 -17.22
N SER A 87 0.64 -17.09 -17.70
CA SER A 87 1.20 -15.80 -17.26
C SER A 87 0.27 -14.59 -17.42
N SER A 88 -0.80 -14.71 -18.23
CA SER A 88 -1.81 -13.65 -18.31
C SER A 88 -2.64 -13.55 -17.02
N GLU A 89 -2.74 -14.62 -16.22
CA GLU A 89 -3.52 -14.66 -14.98
C GLU A 89 -2.71 -14.27 -13.74
N ALA A 90 -1.38 -14.26 -13.86
CA ALA A 90 -0.48 -13.82 -12.80
C ALA A 90 -0.47 -12.29 -12.70
N ILE A 91 -0.26 -11.74 -11.51
CA ILE A 91 0.12 -10.33 -11.34
C ILE A 91 1.60 -10.13 -11.71
N ASP A 92 2.01 -8.89 -12.02
CA ASP A 92 3.36 -8.55 -12.48
C ASP A 92 4.27 -7.99 -11.37
N PHE A 93 3.70 -7.51 -10.26
CA PHE A 93 4.43 -7.08 -9.08
C PHE A 93 3.54 -7.21 -7.84
N TYR A 94 4.15 -7.29 -6.67
CA TYR A 94 3.45 -7.35 -5.39
C TYR A 94 3.96 -6.23 -4.48
N ALA A 95 3.06 -5.53 -3.80
CA ALA A 95 3.45 -4.52 -2.84
C ALA A 95 3.01 -4.93 -1.44
N ILE A 96 3.96 -4.97 -0.50
CA ILE A 96 3.72 -5.27 0.90
C ILE A 96 3.39 -3.96 1.60
N LYS A 97 2.24 -3.92 2.25
CA LYS A 97 1.76 -2.82 3.06
C LYS A 97 1.87 -3.18 4.53
N ASP A 98 2.79 -2.55 5.25
CA ASP A 98 2.88 -2.70 6.70
C ASP A 98 2.14 -1.55 7.40
N SER A 99 0.83 -1.73 7.65
CA SER A 99 0.04 -0.70 8.36
C SER A 99 0.47 -0.48 9.81
N SER A 100 1.36 -1.32 10.36
CA SER A 100 1.89 -1.15 11.70
C SER A 100 3.17 -0.32 11.74
N PHE A 101 3.74 0.04 10.57
CA PHE A 101 5.00 0.77 10.43
C PHE A 101 6.12 0.16 11.29
N SER A 102 6.14 -1.17 11.34
CA SER A 102 7.05 -1.96 12.18
C SER A 102 8.40 -2.22 11.53
N LEU A 103 8.53 -1.94 10.22
CA LEU A 103 9.79 -2.03 9.48
C LEU A 103 10.79 -0.97 9.96
N CYS A 104 11.41 -1.23 11.11
CA CYS A 104 12.38 -0.36 11.76
C CYS A 104 13.76 -1.00 11.73
N ALA A 105 14.80 -0.28 11.30
CA ALA A 105 16.16 -0.82 11.20
C ALA A 105 16.66 -1.52 12.48
N GLU A 106 16.31 -0.97 13.64
CA GLU A 106 16.72 -1.46 14.95
C GLU A 106 15.99 -2.74 15.39
N LEU A 107 14.82 -3.01 14.79
CA LEU A 107 13.98 -4.16 15.10
C LEU A 107 14.16 -5.31 14.12
N ILE A 108 14.70 -5.02 12.92
CA ILE A 108 14.96 -6.04 11.91
C ILE A 108 16.20 -6.86 12.31
N SER A 109 15.97 -8.07 12.78
CA SER A 109 17.03 -9.03 13.07
C SER A 109 17.45 -9.83 11.83
N SER A 110 18.60 -10.50 11.89
CA SER A 110 19.00 -11.46 10.84
C SER A 110 17.99 -12.61 10.69
N SER A 111 17.29 -12.99 11.78
CA SER A 111 16.22 -13.98 11.75
C SER A 111 15.01 -13.49 10.97
N ASP A 112 14.59 -12.24 11.16
CA ASP A 112 13.42 -11.68 10.45
C ASP A 112 13.69 -11.59 8.95
N TYR A 113 14.89 -11.17 8.57
CA TYR A 113 15.33 -11.24 7.17
C TYR A 113 15.31 -12.67 6.62
N SER A 114 15.78 -13.64 7.39
CA SER A 114 15.81 -15.05 6.95
C SER A 114 14.40 -15.63 6.77
N LEU A 115 13.45 -15.22 7.62
CA LEU A 115 12.05 -15.58 7.47
C LEU A 115 11.45 -14.95 6.21
N LEU A 116 11.64 -13.65 6.00
CA LEU A 116 11.20 -12.96 4.80
C LEU A 116 11.78 -13.59 3.52
N ALA A 117 13.09 -13.88 3.53
CA ALA A 117 13.77 -14.54 2.42
C ALA A 117 13.19 -15.93 2.16
N SER A 118 12.89 -16.70 3.22
CA SER A 118 12.27 -18.01 3.11
C SER A 118 10.84 -17.94 2.56
N ASP A 119 10.04 -16.98 3.03
CA ASP A 119 8.64 -16.81 2.61
C ASP A 119 8.51 -16.34 1.16
N LEU A 120 9.53 -15.62 0.67
CA LEU A 120 9.54 -15.04 -0.67
C LEU A 120 10.45 -15.77 -1.66
N GLN A 121 11.12 -16.85 -1.25
CA GLN A 121 12.09 -17.58 -2.08
C GLN A 121 11.51 -18.12 -3.40
N ASN A 122 10.20 -18.30 -3.45
CA ASN A 122 9.43 -18.86 -4.56
C ASN A 122 8.74 -17.80 -5.43
N VAL A 123 8.89 -16.53 -5.08
CA VAL A 123 8.21 -15.43 -5.78
C VAL A 123 8.99 -15.06 -7.03
N SER A 124 8.28 -15.04 -8.16
CA SER A 124 8.84 -14.81 -9.50
C SER A 124 8.63 -13.38 -10.00
N ILE A 125 8.16 -12.48 -9.15
CA ILE A 125 7.81 -11.11 -9.51
C ILE A 125 8.46 -10.11 -8.54
N PRO A 126 8.72 -8.86 -8.96
CA PRO A 126 9.21 -7.83 -8.06
C PRO A 126 8.29 -7.59 -6.87
N ILE A 127 8.88 -7.42 -5.69
CA ILE A 127 8.20 -7.11 -4.44
C ILE A 127 8.64 -5.74 -3.95
N ILE A 128 7.73 -4.88 -3.53
CA ILE A 128 8.01 -3.50 -3.08
C ILE A 128 7.34 -3.28 -1.74
N TYR A 129 7.91 -2.48 -0.83
CA TYR A 129 7.14 -1.95 0.30
C TYR A 129 6.31 -0.75 -0.16
N SER A 130 4.99 -0.84 -0.10
CA SER A 130 4.11 0.27 -0.53
C SER A 130 3.97 1.38 0.51
N GLN A 131 4.45 1.13 1.73
CA GLN A 131 4.38 2.06 2.86
C GLN A 131 5.63 1.87 3.72
N ASP A 132 6.21 2.99 4.13
CA ASP A 132 7.45 3.03 4.88
C ASP A 132 7.61 4.37 5.62
N GLY A 133 8.22 4.33 6.80
CA GLY A 133 8.22 5.40 7.78
C GLY A 133 8.09 4.86 9.21
N CYS A 134 9.10 4.12 9.67
CA CYS A 134 9.15 3.52 11.00
C CYS A 134 8.76 4.48 12.14
N LEU A 135 7.65 4.21 12.82
CA LEU A 135 7.12 5.08 13.90
C LEU A 135 7.78 4.87 15.27
N ALA A 136 8.65 3.85 15.41
CA ALA A 136 9.37 3.65 16.67
C ALA A 136 10.31 4.84 16.99
N ASN A 137 10.70 5.59 15.96
CA ASN A 137 11.64 6.70 16.03
C ASN A 137 10.91 8.02 15.76
N GLU A 138 10.44 8.71 16.81
CA GLU A 138 9.93 10.08 16.65
C GLU A 138 11.00 11.10 17.09
N PRO A 139 11.42 12.04 16.20
CA PRO A 139 11.00 12.21 14.80
C PRO A 139 11.59 11.15 13.85
N LEU A 140 10.90 10.87 12.74
CA LEU A 140 11.27 9.84 11.76
C LEU A 140 12.69 10.08 11.27
N ASN A 141 13.60 9.18 11.61
CA ASN A 141 15.00 9.27 11.18
C ASN A 141 15.28 8.52 9.86
N PHE A 142 14.34 7.69 9.43
CA PHE A 142 14.41 6.86 8.23
C PHE A 142 15.63 5.92 8.19
N SER A 143 16.09 5.42 9.33
CA SER A 143 17.28 4.56 9.37
C SER A 143 17.09 3.23 8.64
N GLU A 144 15.84 2.79 8.45
CA GLU A 144 15.47 1.59 7.68
C GLU A 144 15.81 1.68 6.19
N GLN A 145 16.02 2.87 5.63
CA GLN A 145 16.42 3.03 4.23
C GLN A 145 17.76 2.32 3.93
N HIS A 146 18.72 2.35 4.87
CA HIS A 146 19.98 1.61 4.73
C HIS A 146 19.79 0.09 4.76
N VAL A 147 18.75 -0.38 5.44
CA VAL A 147 18.42 -1.80 5.48
C VAL A 147 17.77 -2.20 4.16
N ILE A 148 16.72 -1.50 3.73
CA ILE A 148 15.95 -1.77 2.50
C ILE A 148 16.84 -1.76 1.26
N PHE A 149 17.70 -0.73 1.12
CA PHE A 149 18.61 -0.61 -0.03
C PHE A 149 19.93 -1.35 0.16
N GLY A 150 20.17 -1.94 1.33
CA GLY A 150 21.31 -2.80 1.58
C GLY A 150 21.28 -4.09 0.74
N SER A 151 22.44 -4.70 0.52
CA SER A 151 22.61 -5.88 -0.36
C SER A 151 21.68 -7.07 -0.03
N ASN A 152 21.39 -7.29 1.25
CA ASN A 152 20.49 -8.36 1.68
C ASN A 152 19.04 -8.08 1.24
N PHE A 153 18.41 -7.02 1.76
CA PHE A 153 17.01 -6.73 1.44
C PHE A 153 16.80 -6.43 -0.05
N SER A 154 17.71 -5.70 -0.69
CA SER A 154 17.61 -5.40 -2.13
C SER A 154 17.69 -6.64 -3.03
N SER A 155 18.16 -7.79 -2.52
CA SER A 155 18.13 -9.05 -3.27
C SER A 155 16.73 -9.67 -3.38
N ILE A 156 15.78 -9.22 -2.56
CA ILE A 156 14.40 -9.73 -2.47
C ILE A 156 13.39 -8.61 -2.76
N ILE A 157 13.64 -7.42 -2.24
CA ILE A 157 12.77 -6.25 -2.27
C ILE A 157 13.31 -5.22 -3.26
N SER A 158 12.44 -4.75 -4.15
CA SER A 158 12.73 -3.81 -5.24
C SER A 158 12.57 -2.33 -4.82
N GLY A 159 12.64 -2.04 -3.53
CA GLY A 159 12.52 -0.70 -2.96
C GLY A 159 11.24 -0.48 -2.13
N THR A 160 10.96 0.79 -1.89
CA THR A 160 9.94 1.25 -0.93
C THR A 160 9.27 2.55 -1.36
N ILE A 161 8.09 2.84 -0.83
CA ILE A 161 7.34 4.08 -1.00
C ILE A 161 7.11 4.70 0.38
N ILE A 162 7.66 5.90 0.58
CA ILE A 162 7.53 6.63 1.85
C ILE A 162 6.10 7.14 2.05
N GLU A 163 5.61 6.93 3.26
CA GLU A 163 4.31 7.35 3.73
C GLU A 163 4.44 8.46 4.79
N HIS A 164 3.92 9.67 4.63
CA HIS A 164 3.32 10.29 3.43
C HIS A 164 4.06 11.57 3.02
N TRP A 165 3.91 11.97 1.76
CA TRP A 165 4.44 13.24 1.28
C TRP A 165 3.88 14.45 2.04
N ARG A 166 2.56 14.54 2.19
CA ARG A 166 1.84 15.68 2.77
C ARG A 166 1.47 15.37 4.22
N GLU A 167 1.73 16.32 5.11
CA GLU A 167 1.15 16.36 6.45
C GLU A 167 -0.37 16.51 6.36
N GLN A 168 -1.11 15.58 6.93
CA GLN A 168 -2.56 15.52 6.85
C GLN A 168 -3.20 15.85 8.20
N ASP A 169 -4.29 16.62 8.16
CA ASP A 169 -5.06 16.95 9.36
C ASP A 169 -5.58 15.65 10.02
N GLY A 170 -5.21 15.43 11.29
CA GLY A 170 -5.55 14.22 12.03
C GLY A 170 -4.50 13.09 11.95
N GLU A 171 -3.47 13.25 11.13
CA GLU A 171 -2.32 12.33 10.99
C GLU A 171 -1.02 13.13 11.16
N GLU A 172 -0.97 13.98 12.20
CA GLU A 172 0.19 14.82 12.50
C GLU A 172 1.42 13.95 12.80
N GLY A 173 2.54 14.24 12.15
CA GLY A 173 3.84 13.58 12.36
C GLY A 173 4.23 12.56 11.29
N TYR A 174 3.44 12.42 10.22
CA TYR A 174 3.70 11.48 9.12
C TYR A 174 4.06 12.19 7.81
N GLY A 175 3.88 13.52 7.75
CA GLY A 175 4.14 14.30 6.56
C GLY A 175 5.62 14.66 6.36
N LEU A 176 6.10 14.56 5.12
CA LEU A 176 7.39 15.15 4.74
C LEU A 176 7.29 16.67 4.52
N VAL A 177 6.13 17.15 4.06
CA VAL A 177 5.91 18.57 3.75
C VAL A 177 4.54 19.05 4.23
N ASN A 178 4.43 20.35 4.49
CA ASN A 178 3.17 21.00 4.84
C ASN A 178 2.78 22.04 3.77
N TYR A 179 1.49 22.15 3.46
CA TYR A 179 0.97 23.19 2.56
C TYR A 179 0.14 24.19 3.36
N THR A 180 0.42 25.47 3.15
CA THR A 180 -0.29 26.56 3.84
C THR A 180 -1.70 26.82 3.30
N THR A 181 -2.05 26.23 2.15
CA THR A 181 -3.35 26.41 1.48
C THR A 181 -3.90 25.07 1.01
N THR A 182 -5.19 24.83 1.25
CA THR A 182 -5.93 23.70 0.68
C THR A 182 -6.50 24.08 -0.68
N GLY A 183 -6.46 23.16 -1.65
CA GLY A 183 -7.15 23.30 -2.94
C GLY A 183 -6.51 24.20 -4.01
N ALA A 184 -5.32 24.77 -3.77
CA ALA A 184 -4.56 25.52 -4.78
C ALA A 184 -3.13 24.99 -4.89
N ALA A 185 -2.55 25.03 -6.09
CA ALA A 185 -1.15 24.75 -6.29
C ALA A 185 -0.31 25.76 -5.49
N SER A 186 0.37 25.29 -4.45
CA SER A 186 1.30 26.09 -3.65
C SER A 186 2.58 25.33 -3.40
N THR A 187 3.68 26.05 -3.25
CA THR A 187 4.95 25.45 -2.85
C THR A 187 4.86 25.03 -1.38
N PRO A 188 5.06 23.75 -1.06
CA PRO A 188 4.99 23.31 0.32
C PRO A 188 6.24 23.74 1.10
N THR A 189 6.10 23.79 2.43
CA THR A 189 7.24 23.92 3.35
C THR A 189 7.72 22.53 3.73
N THR A 190 9.02 22.27 3.60
CA THR A 190 9.63 21.00 4.03
C THR A 190 9.64 20.91 5.55
N LEU A 191 9.24 19.76 6.08
CA LEU A 191 9.30 19.45 7.51
C LEU A 191 10.67 18.84 7.88
N LYS A 192 10.84 18.49 9.16
CA LYS A 192 12.08 17.87 9.65
C LYS A 192 12.34 16.53 8.97
N ASP A 193 11.28 15.75 8.78
CA ASP A 193 11.35 14.37 8.31
C ASP A 193 11.76 14.28 6.83
N TYR A 194 11.39 15.28 6.01
CA TYR A 194 11.95 15.45 4.66
C TYR A 194 13.47 15.54 4.66
N LYS A 195 14.06 16.29 5.61
CA LYS A 195 15.52 16.45 5.68
C LYS A 195 16.20 15.18 6.14
N ASN A 196 15.58 14.44 7.07
CA ASN A 196 16.09 13.16 7.54
C ASN A 196 16.09 12.14 6.40
N LEU A 197 14.95 11.96 5.72
CA LEU A 197 14.83 11.08 4.56
C LEU A 197 15.84 11.44 3.47
N LYS A 198 15.95 12.72 3.12
CA LYS A 198 16.91 13.19 2.13
C LYS A 198 18.34 12.79 2.53
N SER A 199 18.72 12.97 3.80
CA SER A 199 20.05 12.60 4.28
C SER A 199 20.29 11.10 4.15
N GLN A 200 19.31 10.26 4.48
CA GLN A 200 19.42 8.80 4.33
C GLN A 200 19.60 8.43 2.85
N TRP A 201 18.76 8.98 1.95
CA TRP A 201 18.85 8.70 0.52
C TRP A 201 20.12 9.26 -0.16
N ASP A 202 20.73 10.31 0.38
CA ASP A 202 22.03 10.80 -0.09
C ASP A 202 23.18 9.81 0.24
N GLU A 203 23.01 8.96 1.26
CA GLU A 203 24.04 8.04 1.78
C GLU A 203 23.85 6.57 1.35
N VAL A 204 22.62 6.15 1.01
CA VAL A 204 22.35 4.76 0.59
C VAL A 204 23.00 4.45 -0.77
N THR A 205 23.71 3.33 -0.82
CA THR A 205 24.16 2.75 -2.09
C THR A 205 23.07 1.82 -2.61
N TRP A 206 22.45 2.18 -3.74
CA TRP A 206 21.43 1.35 -4.37
C TRP A 206 22.05 0.13 -5.05
N ASN A 207 21.56 -1.07 -4.75
CA ASN A 207 21.85 -2.25 -5.55
C ASN A 207 21.03 -2.23 -6.84
N SER A 208 21.68 -1.94 -7.97
CA SER A 208 21.01 -1.85 -9.28
C SER A 208 20.72 -3.21 -9.91
N ASP A 209 21.21 -4.30 -9.32
CA ASP A 209 20.94 -5.63 -9.81
C ASP A 209 19.52 -6.03 -9.42
N PRO A 210 18.63 -6.28 -10.39
CA PRO A 210 17.28 -6.71 -10.08
C PRO A 210 17.33 -8.08 -9.35
N PRO A 211 16.38 -8.33 -8.42
CA PRO A 211 16.19 -9.66 -7.86
C PRO A 211 16.12 -10.71 -8.97
N SER A 212 16.68 -11.89 -8.71
CA SER A 212 16.63 -12.98 -9.68
C SER A 212 15.18 -13.41 -9.92
N VAL A 213 14.67 -13.14 -11.12
CA VAL A 213 13.35 -13.62 -11.54
C VAL A 213 13.44 -15.11 -11.83
N ILE A 214 12.91 -15.92 -10.94
CA ILE A 214 12.80 -17.37 -11.13
C ILE A 214 11.55 -17.72 -11.95
N THR A 215 11.53 -18.92 -12.52
CA THR A 215 10.30 -19.43 -13.15
C THR A 215 9.22 -19.58 -12.07
N PRO A 216 7.99 -19.08 -12.28
CA PRO A 216 6.92 -19.23 -11.32
C PRO A 216 6.70 -20.71 -10.96
N PRO A 217 6.67 -21.07 -9.68
CA PRO A 217 6.36 -22.44 -9.28
C PRO A 217 4.88 -22.77 -9.51
N SER A 218 4.53 -24.04 -9.35
CA SER A 218 3.13 -24.47 -9.28
C SER A 218 2.41 -23.77 -8.13
N CYS A 219 1.13 -23.47 -8.34
CA CYS A 219 0.31 -22.81 -7.33
C CYS A 219 0.20 -23.61 -6.02
N PRO A 220 0.08 -22.94 -4.86
CA PRO A 220 -0.08 -23.61 -3.58
C PRO A 220 -1.36 -24.45 -3.55
N SER A 221 -1.25 -25.70 -3.10
CA SER A 221 -2.39 -26.60 -2.96
C SER A 221 -3.28 -26.19 -1.78
N SER A 222 -4.60 -26.30 -1.94
CA SER A 222 -5.55 -26.03 -0.86
C SER A 222 -5.27 -26.92 0.36
N SER A 223 -5.37 -26.35 1.56
CA SER A 223 -5.19 -27.05 2.83
C SER A 223 -6.23 -26.60 3.84
N SER A 224 -6.87 -27.57 4.51
CA SER A 224 -7.95 -27.29 5.46
C SER A 224 -7.46 -26.43 6.63
N GLY A 225 -8.07 -25.26 6.81
CA GLY A 225 -7.76 -24.33 7.91
C GLY A 225 -6.49 -23.50 7.73
N ILE A 226 -5.77 -23.67 6.62
CA ILE A 226 -4.54 -22.91 6.32
C ILE A 226 -4.69 -22.20 4.97
N TRP A 227 -4.98 -22.89 3.87
CA TRP A 227 -5.10 -22.26 2.55
C TRP A 227 -6.41 -22.64 1.85
N PRO A 228 -7.41 -21.75 1.78
CA PRO A 228 -8.75 -22.12 1.31
C PRO A 228 -8.89 -22.17 -0.21
N ILE A 229 -7.87 -21.78 -0.96
CA ILE A 229 -7.97 -21.59 -2.41
C ILE A 229 -7.61 -22.88 -3.15
N ASN A 230 -8.54 -23.35 -3.98
CA ASN A 230 -8.25 -24.40 -4.96
C ASN A 230 -7.59 -23.77 -6.18
N ALA A 231 -6.29 -24.04 -6.37
CA ALA A 231 -5.51 -23.51 -7.47
C ALA A 231 -5.97 -23.99 -8.86
N ASP A 232 -6.60 -25.16 -8.93
CA ASP A 232 -7.08 -25.74 -10.20
C ASP A 232 -8.49 -25.24 -10.58
N ALA A 233 -9.13 -24.47 -9.69
CA ALA A 233 -10.45 -23.91 -9.98
C ALA A 233 -10.36 -22.89 -11.13
N THR A 234 -11.31 -22.98 -12.06
CA THR A 234 -11.41 -22.00 -13.15
C THR A 234 -11.64 -20.61 -12.58
N LEU A 235 -10.81 -19.65 -13.00
CA LEU A 235 -10.97 -18.26 -12.62
C LEU A 235 -12.30 -17.70 -13.13
N PRO A 236 -12.97 -16.83 -12.37
CA PRO A 236 -14.22 -16.21 -12.80
C PRO A 236 -14.06 -15.46 -14.12
N THR A 237 -15.10 -15.44 -14.93
CA THR A 237 -15.15 -14.74 -16.23
C THR A 237 -16.27 -13.72 -16.24
N ILE A 238 -16.07 -12.59 -16.89
CA ILE A 238 -17.12 -11.60 -17.11
C ILE A 238 -17.91 -12.00 -18.36
N THR A 239 -19.18 -12.38 -18.18
CA THR A 239 -20.10 -12.68 -19.30
C THR A 239 -20.25 -11.44 -20.21
N ASP A 240 -20.27 -11.66 -21.52
CA ASP A 240 -20.43 -10.63 -22.55
C ASP A 240 -19.36 -9.51 -22.54
N LEU A 241 -18.16 -9.81 -22.05
CA LEU A 241 -17.04 -8.86 -22.08
C LEU A 241 -16.51 -8.69 -23.52
N HIS A 242 -16.83 -7.56 -24.13
CA HIS A 242 -16.34 -7.17 -25.44
C HIS A 242 -15.48 -5.91 -25.37
N PHE A 243 -14.15 -6.06 -25.40
CA PHE A 243 -13.21 -4.93 -25.26
C PHE A 243 -13.40 -3.80 -26.28
N ALA A 244 -13.99 -4.10 -27.45
CA ALA A 244 -14.26 -3.14 -28.51
C ALA A 244 -15.43 -2.19 -28.19
N THR A 245 -16.38 -2.58 -27.33
CA THR A 245 -17.54 -1.74 -26.98
C THR A 245 -17.24 -0.79 -25.83
N ILE A 246 -16.20 -1.10 -25.04
CA ILE A 246 -15.71 -0.23 -24.00
C ILE A 246 -15.04 0.94 -24.71
N GLY A 247 -15.42 2.18 -24.40
CA GLY A 247 -14.90 3.36 -25.05
C GLY A 247 -13.49 3.72 -24.56
N LYS A 248 -12.76 4.56 -25.31
CA LYS A 248 -11.64 5.32 -24.75
C LYS A 248 -12.24 6.57 -24.11
N SER A 249 -12.66 6.49 -22.86
CA SER A 249 -13.18 7.68 -22.17
C SER A 249 -12.03 8.66 -21.94
N VAL A 250 -11.96 9.71 -22.76
CA VAL A 250 -11.26 10.95 -22.45
C VAL A 250 -12.21 12.08 -22.81
N THR A 251 -13.14 12.34 -21.89
CA THR A 251 -13.83 13.62 -21.82
C THR A 251 -13.96 13.99 -20.35
N ALA A 252 -12.96 14.69 -19.82
CA ALA A 252 -13.11 15.44 -18.59
C ALA A 252 -14.04 16.62 -18.90
N THR A 253 -15.35 16.42 -18.76
CA THR A 253 -16.31 17.51 -18.64
C THR A 253 -16.94 17.39 -17.28
N GLY A 254 -16.48 18.25 -16.35
CA GLY A 254 -17.06 18.38 -15.03
C GLY A 254 -18.56 18.67 -15.16
N THR A 255 -19.38 17.66 -14.88
CA THR A 255 -20.82 17.83 -14.76
C THR A 255 -21.14 17.61 -13.29
N SER A 256 -21.31 18.73 -12.58
CA SER A 256 -21.81 18.76 -11.22
C SER A 256 -23.21 18.15 -11.21
N ILE A 257 -23.36 16.95 -10.65
CA ILE A 257 -24.67 16.37 -10.40
C ILE A 257 -25.24 17.07 -9.17
N SER A 258 -26.07 18.09 -9.42
CA SER A 258 -26.94 18.67 -8.40
C SER A 258 -28.08 17.67 -8.12
N SER A 259 -27.97 16.92 -7.03
CA SER A 259 -29.06 16.10 -6.52
C SER A 259 -30.14 16.98 -5.88
N SER A 260 -31.21 17.25 -6.63
CA SER A 260 -32.45 17.82 -6.10
C SER A 260 -33.22 16.76 -5.31
N ILE A 261 -33.22 16.87 -3.98
CA ILE A 261 -34.06 16.07 -3.09
C ILE A 261 -35.47 16.65 -3.10
N SER A 262 -36.42 15.94 -3.71
CA SER A 262 -37.85 16.17 -3.56
C SER A 262 -38.36 15.50 -2.28
N THR A 263 -38.75 16.32 -1.32
CA THR A 263 -39.47 15.96 -0.08
C THR A 263 -40.84 15.36 -0.37
N GLY A 264 -41.03 14.09 -0.03
CA GLY A 264 -42.32 13.42 0.06
C GLY A 264 -42.53 12.86 1.46
N SER A 265 -43.28 13.58 2.29
CA SER A 265 -43.67 13.17 3.64
C SER A 265 -44.87 12.22 3.61
N SER A 266 -44.79 11.09 4.31
CA SER A 266 -45.99 10.42 4.86
C SER A 266 -45.67 9.54 6.08
N SER A 267 -46.05 10.07 7.24
CA SER A 267 -46.74 9.44 8.38
C SER A 267 -46.28 8.08 8.95
N ALA A 268 -46.06 8.14 10.27
CA ALA A 268 -45.66 7.10 11.20
C ALA A 268 -46.64 5.92 11.37
N SER A 269 -46.08 4.77 11.77
CA SER A 269 -46.72 3.85 12.71
C SER A 269 -45.69 3.14 13.61
N ASN A 270 -46.02 3.08 14.89
CA ASN A 270 -45.26 2.49 15.99
C ASN A 270 -45.10 0.97 15.86
N GLY A 271 -43.93 0.46 16.22
CA GLY A 271 -43.70 -0.96 16.51
C GLY A 271 -42.37 -1.14 17.23
N GLY A 272 -42.41 -1.29 18.56
CA GLY A 272 -41.22 -1.55 19.37
C GLY A 272 -40.65 -2.94 19.12
N SER A 273 -39.32 -3.05 19.13
CA SER A 273 -38.61 -4.33 19.23
C SER A 273 -37.50 -4.21 20.27
N GLY A 274 -37.66 -4.96 21.36
CA GLY A 274 -36.61 -5.22 22.32
C GLY A 274 -35.66 -6.29 21.77
N LEU A 275 -34.36 -6.06 21.95
CA LEU A 275 -33.27 -6.94 21.54
C LEU A 275 -33.42 -8.34 22.14
N SER A 276 -33.19 -9.35 21.30
CA SER A 276 -33.21 -10.77 21.66
C SER A 276 -32.10 -11.10 22.66
N ASN A 277 -32.30 -12.12 23.49
CA ASN A 277 -31.34 -12.55 24.50
C ASN A 277 -29.97 -12.98 23.92
N GLY A 278 -29.89 -13.27 22.61
CA GLY A 278 -28.64 -13.53 21.90
C GLY A 278 -27.81 -12.26 21.58
N GLU A 279 -28.47 -11.12 21.33
CA GLU A 279 -27.80 -9.84 21.01
C GLU A 279 -27.21 -9.18 22.26
N LYS A 280 -27.80 -9.43 23.44
CA LYS A 280 -27.28 -8.92 24.73
C LYS A 280 -26.02 -9.64 25.21
N ALA A 281 -25.82 -10.91 24.82
CA ALA A 281 -24.64 -11.68 25.19
C ALA A 281 -23.41 -11.32 24.33
N GLY A 282 -23.61 -11.03 23.04
CA GLY A 282 -22.54 -10.60 22.12
C GLY A 282 -21.99 -9.21 22.42
N ILE A 283 -22.86 -8.25 22.76
CA ILE A 283 -22.45 -6.88 23.11
C ILE A 283 -21.69 -6.84 24.45
N GLY A 284 -22.01 -7.73 25.39
CA GLY A 284 -21.35 -7.79 26.70
C GLY A 284 -19.88 -8.21 26.66
N VAL A 285 -19.53 -9.15 25.77
CA VAL A 285 -18.14 -9.64 25.63
C VAL A 285 -17.31 -8.70 24.77
N GLY A 286 -17.88 -8.16 23.68
CA GLY A 286 -17.20 -7.21 22.80
C GLY A 286 -16.86 -5.87 23.47
N ALA A 287 -17.78 -5.32 24.29
CA ALA A 287 -17.54 -4.08 25.01
C ALA A 287 -16.51 -4.22 26.13
N ALA A 288 -16.43 -5.39 26.79
CA ALA A 288 -15.45 -5.65 27.84
C ALA A 288 -14.03 -5.79 27.27
N CYS A 289 -13.86 -6.53 26.17
CA CYS A 289 -12.55 -6.65 25.52
C CYS A 289 -12.09 -5.33 24.88
N GLY A 290 -13.00 -4.59 24.24
CA GLY A 290 -12.70 -3.26 23.70
C GLY A 290 -12.30 -2.27 24.79
N ALA A 291 -13.04 -2.21 25.91
CA ALA A 291 -12.70 -1.31 27.02
C ALA A 291 -11.36 -1.67 27.67
N ILE A 292 -11.04 -2.95 27.83
CA ILE A 292 -9.74 -3.38 28.37
C ILE A 292 -8.60 -2.99 27.41
N PHE A 293 -8.79 -3.16 26.10
CA PHE A 293 -7.81 -2.75 25.10
C PHE A 293 -7.57 -1.23 25.12
N PHE A 294 -8.64 -0.42 25.08
CA PHE A 294 -8.51 1.04 25.15
C PHE A 294 -7.94 1.53 26.50
N LEU A 295 -8.28 0.90 27.62
CA LEU A 295 -7.70 1.22 28.92
C LEU A 295 -6.22 0.81 29.01
N SER A 296 -5.82 -0.29 28.37
CA SER A 296 -4.41 -0.70 28.30
C SER A 296 -3.57 0.23 27.41
N LEU A 297 -4.10 0.68 26.27
CA LEU A 297 -3.49 1.70 25.41
C LEU A 297 -3.39 3.05 26.13
N ALA A 298 -4.47 3.49 26.80
CA ALA A 298 -4.47 4.73 27.57
C ALA A 298 -3.50 4.67 28.76
N PHE A 299 -3.42 3.53 29.46
CA PHE A 299 -2.46 3.31 30.54
C PHE A 299 -1.02 3.34 30.03
N TRP A 300 -0.74 2.71 28.89
CA TRP A 300 0.57 2.76 28.25
C TRP A 300 0.96 4.19 27.85
N PHE A 301 0.02 4.95 27.26
CA PHE A 301 0.24 6.36 26.88
C PHE A 301 0.49 7.27 28.10
N ILE A 302 -0.26 7.08 29.20
CA ILE A 302 -0.08 7.82 30.46
C ILE A 302 1.22 7.44 31.17
N HIS A 303 1.59 6.16 31.15
CA HIS A 303 2.84 5.68 31.74
C HIS A 303 4.05 6.21 30.96
N ARG A 304 3.97 6.27 29.62
CA ARG A 304 5.00 6.86 28.76
C ARG A 304 5.16 8.37 29.00
N ARG A 305 4.07 9.12 29.16
CA ARG A 305 4.12 10.56 29.54
C ARG A 305 4.74 10.82 30.92
N ARG A 306 4.66 9.86 31.84
CA ARG A 306 5.25 9.99 33.20
C ARG A 306 6.73 9.67 33.23
N GLN A 307 7.24 8.84 32.32
CA GLN A 307 8.66 8.51 32.26
C GLN A 307 9.52 9.63 31.67
N THR A 308 8.93 10.54 30.88
CA THR A 308 9.59 11.76 30.37
C THR A 308 9.82 12.87 31.41
N SER A 309 9.63 12.61 32.72
CA SER A 309 9.89 13.60 33.78
C SER A 309 10.96 13.19 34.79
N GLN A 310 11.71 12.11 34.59
CA GLN A 310 12.85 11.79 35.47
C GLN A 310 14.06 11.29 34.67
N GLY A 311 15.13 12.09 34.64
CA GLY A 311 16.46 11.64 34.24
C GLY A 311 17.26 12.66 33.44
N ALA A 312 17.66 13.78 34.05
CA ALA A 312 18.79 14.57 33.56
C ALA A 312 20.09 13.90 34.03
N PRO A 313 21.07 13.59 33.15
CA PRO A 313 22.40 13.20 33.58
C PRO A 313 23.29 14.43 33.86
N PRO A 314 24.28 14.33 34.78
CA PRO A 314 25.03 15.46 35.29
C PRO A 314 26.10 15.97 34.32
N ALA A 315 26.36 17.28 34.42
CA ALA A 315 27.43 17.99 33.73
C ALA A 315 28.82 17.41 34.03
N TYR A 316 29.66 17.29 33.00
CA TYR A 316 31.10 17.10 33.14
C TYR A 316 31.84 18.28 32.52
N ALA A 317 32.81 18.81 33.27
CA ALA A 317 33.68 19.94 32.94
C ALA A 317 34.96 19.46 32.19
N PRO A 318 35.76 20.37 31.59
CA PRO A 318 36.59 20.09 30.42
C PRO A 318 38.01 19.61 30.75
N VAL A 319 38.67 18.95 29.80
CA VAL A 319 40.13 18.74 29.79
C VAL A 319 40.72 19.12 28.42
N THR A 320 41.84 19.82 28.52
CA THR A 320 42.59 20.59 27.52
C THR A 320 43.30 19.75 26.44
N GLU A 321 43.32 20.35 25.24
CA GLU A 321 44.13 20.16 24.02
C GLU A 321 45.35 19.23 23.98
N LEU A 322 45.53 18.58 22.82
CA LEU A 322 46.83 18.54 22.12
C LEU A 322 46.65 18.68 20.60
N HIS A 323 47.36 19.66 20.04
CA HIS A 323 47.46 20.04 18.63
C HIS A 323 47.81 18.89 17.65
N GLY A 324 47.23 18.96 16.45
CA GLY A 324 47.69 18.25 15.26
C GLY A 324 47.06 18.81 13.98
N THR A 325 47.82 19.63 13.25
CA THR A 325 47.47 20.27 11.96
C THR A 325 47.61 19.32 10.76
N ALA A 326 46.64 19.29 9.85
CA ALA A 326 46.81 19.07 8.39
C ALA A 326 45.47 19.36 7.67
N VAL A 327 45.34 20.49 6.99
CA VAL A 327 45.45 20.70 5.51
C VAL A 327 44.28 20.09 4.74
N ALA A 328 43.52 21.01 4.12
CA ALA A 328 42.42 20.80 3.20
C ALA A 328 42.90 20.27 1.84
N ASP A 329 42.05 19.49 1.17
CA ASP A 329 42.03 19.40 -0.29
C ASP A 329 40.56 19.29 -0.75
N GLU A 330 40.12 20.28 -1.52
CA GLU A 330 38.86 20.29 -2.27
C GLU A 330 39.09 19.58 -3.62
N LEU A 331 38.18 18.70 -4.04
CA LEU A 331 38.07 18.28 -5.45
C LEU A 331 36.59 18.12 -5.86
N PRO A 332 36.27 18.34 -7.16
CA PRO A 332 35.06 19.05 -7.55
C PRO A 332 33.88 18.18 -8.01
N ASP A 333 32.71 18.80 -7.92
CA ASP A 333 31.39 18.41 -8.42
C ASP A 333 31.27 18.63 -9.94
N ASN A 334 30.97 17.56 -10.68
CA ASN A 334 30.38 17.62 -12.03
C ASN A 334 30.15 16.23 -12.63
N SER A 335 28.89 15.77 -12.67
CA SER A 335 28.31 14.94 -13.76
C SER A 335 26.80 14.73 -13.57
N ARG A 336 26.00 15.80 -13.67
CA ARG A 336 24.56 15.65 -13.99
C ARG A 336 24.45 15.40 -15.48
N GLY A 337 24.23 14.15 -15.88
CA GLY A 337 23.85 13.81 -17.25
C GLY A 337 22.41 14.27 -17.51
N GLU A 338 22.25 15.41 -18.19
CA GLU A 338 21.00 15.74 -18.86
C GLU A 338 20.84 14.81 -20.08
N MET A 339 19.78 14.00 -20.09
CA MET A 339 19.32 13.32 -21.30
C MET A 339 18.47 14.28 -22.16
N PRO A 340 18.55 14.20 -23.49
CA PRO A 340 17.92 15.16 -24.39
C PRO A 340 16.39 15.04 -24.41
N ASP A 341 15.76 16.22 -24.41
CA ASP A 341 14.33 16.47 -24.56
C ASP A 341 13.81 15.89 -25.88
N ASN A 342 13.15 14.73 -25.80
CA ASN A 342 12.18 14.29 -26.78
C ASN A 342 10.83 14.35 -26.09
N SER A 343 9.85 14.97 -26.76
CA SER A 343 8.49 15.25 -26.28
C SER A 343 7.71 14.02 -25.82
N LYS A 344 8.11 13.45 -24.69
CA LYS A 344 7.46 12.35 -23.98
C LYS A 344 6.39 12.96 -23.10
N LYS A 345 5.18 12.40 -23.16
CA LYS A 345 4.13 12.76 -22.20
C LYS A 345 4.51 12.10 -20.87
N GLU A 346 5.25 12.84 -20.07
CA GLU A 346 5.47 12.53 -18.66
C GLU A 346 4.22 12.96 -17.88
N LEU A 347 3.83 12.19 -16.86
CA LEU A 347 2.93 12.75 -15.84
C LEU A 347 3.58 14.03 -15.29
N PRO A 348 2.86 15.18 -15.24
CA PRO A 348 3.43 16.40 -14.72
C PRO A 348 3.95 16.18 -13.29
N GLY A 349 5.22 16.47 -13.03
CA GLY A 349 5.79 16.46 -11.68
C GLY A 349 5.23 17.56 -10.77
N THR A 350 4.40 18.46 -11.32
CA THR A 350 3.65 19.47 -10.58
C THR A 350 2.27 18.92 -10.24
N SER A 351 1.98 18.79 -8.95
CA SER A 351 0.70 18.34 -8.39
C SER A 351 -0.47 19.19 -8.90
N ILE A 352 -1.15 18.70 -9.94
CA ILE A 352 -2.54 19.08 -10.19
C ILE A 352 -3.38 18.18 -9.30
N SER A 353 -3.78 18.70 -8.15
CA SER A 353 -4.73 18.06 -7.26
C SER A 353 -6.09 17.96 -7.96
N HIS A 354 -6.33 16.86 -8.66
CA HIS A 354 -7.67 16.31 -8.77
C HIS A 354 -7.82 15.36 -7.59
N GLU A 355 -8.56 15.79 -6.56
CA GLU A 355 -9.19 14.81 -5.67
C GLU A 355 -10.08 13.93 -6.54
N LEU A 356 -9.62 12.70 -6.84
CA LEU A 356 -10.58 11.62 -6.86
C LEU A 356 -10.93 11.40 -5.39
N SER A 357 -12.08 11.94 -4.97
CA SER A 357 -12.72 11.46 -3.75
C SER A 357 -12.70 9.94 -3.82
N ALA A 358 -12.14 9.29 -2.81
CA ALA A 358 -12.20 7.85 -2.66
C ALA A 358 -13.66 7.44 -2.85
N VAL A 359 -13.99 6.90 -4.02
CA VAL A 359 -15.29 6.28 -4.23
C VAL A 359 -15.25 5.05 -3.34
N PRO A 360 -16.14 4.91 -2.35
CA PRO A 360 -16.19 3.69 -1.57
C PRO A 360 -16.43 2.55 -2.55
N ILE A 361 -15.45 1.64 -2.65
CA ILE A 361 -15.65 0.36 -3.29
C ILE A 361 -16.75 -0.29 -2.46
N TYR A 362 -17.91 -0.51 -3.08
CA TYR A 362 -19.06 -1.13 -2.45
C TYR A 362 -18.61 -2.40 -1.72
N GLU A 363 -18.77 -2.40 -0.40
CA GLU A 363 -18.81 -3.62 0.39
C GLU A 363 -19.87 -4.52 -0.26
N ALA A 364 -19.47 -5.73 -0.68
CA ALA A 364 -20.40 -6.73 -1.14
C ALA A 364 -21.33 -7.07 0.03
N GLY A 365 -22.51 -6.45 -0.02
CA GLY A 365 -23.59 -6.66 0.93
C GLY A 365 -23.98 -8.12 1.02
N ASP A 366 -24.10 -8.55 2.26
CA ASP A 366 -24.66 -9.79 2.74
C ASP A 366 -26.06 -10.04 2.17
N GLY A 367 -26.35 -11.31 1.84
CA GLY A 367 -27.71 -11.81 1.72
C GLY A 367 -28.14 -12.36 0.36
N ILE A 368 -28.07 -13.69 0.21
CA ILE A 368 -29.23 -14.51 -0.21
C ILE A 368 -29.17 -15.82 0.58
N ARG A 369 -30.00 -15.95 1.63
CA ARG A 369 -30.30 -17.24 2.24
C ARG A 369 -31.64 -17.72 1.68
N GLU A 370 -31.56 -18.74 0.83
CA GLU A 370 -32.71 -19.41 0.25
C GLU A 370 -33.63 -19.97 1.35
N THR A 371 -34.92 -19.66 1.24
CA THR A 371 -35.98 -20.39 1.92
C THR A 371 -36.30 -21.66 1.12
N GLY A 372 -35.94 -22.82 1.65
CA GLY A 372 -36.44 -24.13 1.20
C GLY A 372 -37.26 -24.80 2.30
N PRO A 373 -38.36 -25.53 1.98
CA PRO A 373 -39.28 -26.07 2.97
C PRO A 373 -38.80 -27.42 3.52
N GLY A 374 -38.99 -27.63 4.82
CA GLY A 374 -38.72 -28.89 5.51
C GLY A 374 -39.03 -28.76 7.00
#